data_AF-A0A936DM24-F1
#
_entry.id   AF-A0A936DM24-F1
#
_cell.length_a   1.000
_cell.length_b   1.000
_cell.length_c   1.000
_cell.angle_alpha   90.00
_cell.angle_beta   90.00
_cell.angle_gamma   90.00
#
_symmetry.space_group_name_H-M   'P 1'
#
loop_
_entity.id
_entity.type
_entity.pdbx_description
1 polymer ?
#
loop_
_entity_poly.entity_id
_entity_poly.type
_entity_poly.pdbx_seq_one_letter_code
_entity_poly.pdbx_strand_id
1 'polypeptide(L)'
;MARPPSSMPQVSVERWTCRLRPTVRSLQTIESRQAPDQLNPALIDGADPCDEVWAYGLRNPFRFSFDRLNGDMYLGDVGQGTTEEVSFQPVASIGGENYGWDPCEGPFNRGATAGTCTNLTTPHTLPILHYNSTGRCSVIGGYRYRGSSLSAYGKYFYGDYCTGEIFIGTETAGTWNGVVAPIQVNDFGLFGFGEDVDGELYVADANLDQLLRFDFPDSVVLFNNGFE
;
A
#
# COMPACT_ATOMS: atom_id res chain seq x y z
N MET A 1 -30.59 -26.17 -39.07
CA MET A 1 -30.29 -26.38 -37.63
C MET A 1 -28.93 -25.78 -37.35
N ALA A 2 -28.89 -24.56 -36.81
CA ALA A 2 -27.65 -23.90 -36.40
C ALA A 2 -27.37 -24.24 -34.92
N ARG A 3 -26.15 -24.65 -34.61
CA ARG A 3 -25.69 -24.89 -33.23
C ARG A 3 -25.70 -23.56 -32.45
N PRO A 4 -26.08 -23.55 -31.16
CA PRO A 4 -25.95 -22.37 -30.32
C PRO A 4 -24.47 -22.05 -30.06
N PRO A 5 -24.10 -20.78 -29.81
CA PRO A 5 -22.73 -20.40 -29.50
C PRO A 5 -22.30 -21.04 -28.17
N SER A 6 -21.20 -21.76 -28.21
CA SER A 6 -20.52 -22.31 -27.03
C SER A 6 -20.10 -21.16 -26.12
N SER A 7 -20.52 -21.23 -24.86
CA SER A 7 -20.01 -20.39 -23.78
C SER A 7 -18.49 -20.40 -23.78
N MET A 8 -17.87 -19.21 -23.86
CA MET A 8 -16.46 -19.05 -23.60
C MET A 8 -16.14 -19.65 -22.21
N PRO A 9 -15.12 -20.51 -22.09
CA PRO A 9 -14.71 -20.99 -20.80
C PRO A 9 -14.24 -19.78 -19.98
N GLN A 10 -14.83 -19.64 -18.80
CA GLN A 10 -14.34 -18.77 -17.74
C GLN A 10 -12.83 -18.98 -17.61
N VAL A 11 -12.05 -17.91 -17.71
CA VAL A 11 -10.61 -17.94 -17.47
C VAL A 11 -10.40 -18.62 -16.12
N SER A 12 -9.69 -19.75 -16.16
CA SER A 12 -9.35 -20.53 -14.99
C SER A 12 -8.58 -19.66 -14.00
N VAL A 13 -9.12 -19.53 -12.79
CA VAL A 13 -8.39 -19.04 -11.61
C VAL A 13 -7.07 -19.79 -11.53
N GLU A 14 -5.95 -19.10 -11.73
CA GLU A 14 -4.64 -19.68 -11.48
C GLU A 14 -4.56 -20.05 -10.00
N ARG A 15 -4.50 -21.35 -9.74
CA ARG A 15 -4.36 -21.93 -8.41
C ARG A 15 -2.91 -21.71 -7.97
N TRP A 16 -2.66 -20.69 -7.16
CA TRP A 16 -1.38 -20.55 -6.48
C TRP A 16 -1.36 -21.51 -5.28
N THR A 17 -0.95 -22.76 -5.52
CA THR A 17 -0.44 -23.62 -4.44
C THR A 17 0.93 -23.11 -4.06
N CYS A 18 1.17 -22.79 -2.78
CA CYS A 18 2.51 -22.43 -2.26
C CYS A 18 3.54 -23.45 -2.80
N ARG A 19 4.43 -22.99 -3.69
CA ARG A 19 5.41 -23.83 -4.37
C ARG A 19 6.80 -23.25 -4.13
N LEU A 20 7.38 -23.69 -3.02
CA LEU A 20 8.80 -23.73 -2.63
C LEU A 20 9.75 -22.83 -3.44
N ARG A 21 10.23 -21.77 -2.79
CA ARG A 21 11.60 -21.24 -3.00
C ARG A 21 12.16 -20.79 -1.64
N PRO A 22 13.07 -21.57 -1.04
CA PRO A 22 13.67 -21.20 0.23
C PRO A 22 14.60 -20.02 -0.02
N THR A 23 14.29 -18.84 0.53
CA THR A 23 15.23 -17.80 1.05
C THR A 23 14.64 -16.38 1.04
N VAL A 24 13.49 -16.12 0.40
CA VAL A 24 12.87 -14.78 0.39
C VAL A 24 11.44 -14.85 0.90
N ARG A 25 11.16 -14.20 2.04
CA ARG A 25 9.79 -14.01 2.53
C ARG A 25 9.11 -12.93 1.70
N SER A 26 7.86 -13.17 1.31
CA SER A 26 7.06 -12.32 0.42
C SER A 26 5.78 -11.86 1.10
N LEU A 27 5.33 -10.65 0.76
CA LEU A 27 3.95 -10.21 0.97
C LEU A 27 3.08 -10.84 -0.13
N GLN A 28 1.96 -11.45 0.22
CA GLN A 28 1.11 -12.15 -0.78
C GLN A 28 -0.35 -11.71 -0.70
N THR A 29 -0.93 -11.49 -1.88
CA THR A 29 -2.38 -11.54 -2.11
C THR A 29 -2.79 -13.01 -2.09
N ILE A 30 -3.59 -13.44 -1.10
CA ILE A 30 -4.05 -14.84 -1.03
C ILE A 30 -5.51 -14.92 -1.48
N GLU A 31 -5.74 -15.29 -2.75
CA GLU A 31 -7.07 -15.70 -3.27
C GLU A 31 -7.32 -17.21 -3.08
N SER A 32 -7.05 -17.76 -1.89
CA SER A 32 -7.24 -19.20 -1.67
C SER A 32 -8.72 -19.57 -1.51
N ARG A 33 -9.09 -20.82 -1.87
CA ARG A 33 -10.42 -21.40 -1.59
C ARG A 33 -10.71 -21.58 -0.10
N GLN A 34 -9.74 -21.33 0.76
CA GLN A 34 -9.92 -21.20 2.19
C GLN A 34 -10.07 -19.70 2.47
N ALA A 35 -11.19 -19.34 3.10
CA ALA A 35 -11.39 -17.96 3.53
C ALA A 35 -10.18 -17.50 4.37
N PRO A 36 -9.80 -16.21 4.35
CA PRO A 36 -8.62 -15.70 5.07
C PRO A 36 -8.59 -16.06 6.57
N ASP A 37 -9.74 -16.40 7.14
CA ASP A 37 -9.93 -16.87 8.51
C ASP A 37 -9.54 -18.36 8.75
N GLN A 38 -9.18 -19.09 7.70
CA GLN A 38 -8.72 -20.49 7.75
C GLN A 38 -7.19 -20.63 7.59
N LEU A 39 -6.47 -19.51 7.41
CA LEU A 39 -5.01 -19.53 7.44
C LEU A 39 -4.54 -19.58 8.89
N ASN A 40 -3.81 -20.64 9.23
CA ASN A 40 -3.37 -20.96 10.57
C ASN A 40 -2.46 -19.83 11.12
N PRO A 41 -2.67 -19.32 12.36
CA PRO A 41 -1.77 -18.36 13.00
C PRO A 41 -0.32 -18.83 13.17
N ALA A 42 -0.02 -20.11 12.89
CA ALA A 42 1.31 -20.69 12.96
C ALA A 42 2.05 -20.71 11.60
N LEU A 43 2.19 -19.55 10.95
CA LEU A 43 3.03 -19.38 9.75
C LEU A 43 4.56 -19.33 10.06
N ILE A 44 4.97 -19.73 11.26
CA ILE A 44 6.31 -19.44 11.82
C ILE A 44 7.12 -20.71 12.16
N ASP A 45 6.57 -21.92 12.08
CA ASP A 45 7.28 -23.13 12.57
C ASP A 45 8.05 -23.94 11.51
N GLY A 46 8.26 -23.43 10.29
CA GLY A 46 9.14 -24.12 9.32
C GLY A 46 8.58 -25.45 8.78
N ALA A 47 7.34 -25.77 9.16
CA ALA A 47 6.66 -27.04 8.91
C ALA A 47 5.41 -26.87 8.02
N ASP A 48 5.06 -25.63 7.69
CA ASP A 48 3.92 -25.28 6.85
C ASP A 48 4.42 -25.01 5.41
N PRO A 49 3.78 -25.56 4.36
CA PRO A 49 4.15 -25.27 2.96
C PRO A 49 4.15 -23.79 2.54
N CYS A 50 3.77 -22.85 3.41
CA CYS A 50 3.72 -21.41 3.13
C CYS A 50 4.61 -20.56 4.09
N ASP A 51 5.74 -21.10 4.59
CA ASP A 51 6.70 -20.35 5.44
C ASP A 51 7.26 -19.06 4.80
N GLU A 52 7.19 -18.93 3.46
CA GLU A 52 7.55 -17.70 2.76
C GLU A 52 6.52 -16.56 2.94
N VAL A 53 5.32 -16.82 3.46
CA VAL A 53 4.29 -15.80 3.70
C VAL A 53 4.60 -15.03 4.98
N TRP A 54 4.90 -13.74 4.87
CA TRP A 54 5.12 -12.88 6.04
C TRP A 54 3.82 -12.28 6.59
N ALA A 55 2.93 -11.84 5.70
CA ALA A 55 1.63 -11.28 6.02
C ALA A 55 0.64 -11.58 4.88
N TYR A 56 -0.65 -11.48 5.16
CA TYR A 56 -1.71 -11.81 4.22
C TYR A 56 -2.89 -10.82 4.34
N GLY A 57 -3.93 -11.02 3.53
CA GLY A 57 -5.10 -10.14 3.54
C GLY A 57 -4.85 -8.79 2.86
N LEU A 58 -3.91 -8.73 1.92
CA LEU A 58 -3.69 -7.59 1.03
C LEU A 58 -4.39 -7.86 -0.31
N ARG A 59 -4.80 -6.80 -1.03
CA ARG A 59 -5.40 -6.90 -2.37
C ARG A 59 -4.34 -6.84 -3.45
N ASN A 60 -3.72 -5.68 -3.59
CA ASN A 60 -2.75 -5.35 -4.63
C ASN A 60 -1.66 -4.46 -4.01
N PRO A 61 -0.77 -5.06 -3.19
CA PRO A 61 0.33 -4.35 -2.57
C PRO A 61 1.27 -3.81 -3.65
N PHE A 62 1.35 -2.50 -3.82
CA PHE A 62 2.07 -1.88 -4.94
C PHE A 62 3.52 -1.56 -4.58
N ARG A 63 3.76 -0.48 -3.82
CA ARG A 63 5.08 -0.20 -3.25
C ARG A 63 5.03 -0.13 -1.75
N PHE A 64 6.14 -0.55 -1.18
CA PHE A 64 6.47 -0.37 0.22
C PHE A 64 7.85 0.26 0.36
N SER A 65 8.07 0.88 1.51
CA SER A 65 9.36 1.40 1.94
C SER A 65 9.62 1.02 3.38
N PHE A 66 10.89 1.02 3.76
CA PHE A 66 11.31 0.88 5.14
C PHE A 66 11.78 2.23 5.64
N ASP A 67 11.32 2.63 6.83
CA ASP A 67 11.83 3.81 7.50
C ASP A 67 13.29 3.60 7.89
N ARG A 68 14.19 4.41 7.34
CA ARG A 68 15.64 4.30 7.57
C ARG A 68 16.04 4.46 9.04
N LEU A 69 15.20 5.08 9.87
CA LEU A 69 15.50 5.29 11.29
C LEU A 69 15.33 4.01 12.11
N ASN A 70 14.28 3.22 11.83
CA ASN A 70 13.87 2.13 12.71
C ASN A 70 13.56 0.80 11.99
N GLY A 71 13.48 0.79 10.66
CA GLY A 71 13.18 -0.39 9.86
C GLY A 71 11.69 -0.73 9.76
N ASP A 72 10.79 0.14 10.24
CA ASP A 72 9.35 -0.08 10.08
C ASP A 72 8.96 -0.03 8.61
N MET A 73 8.07 -0.93 8.18
CA MET A 73 7.61 -1.00 6.80
C MET A 73 6.25 -0.32 6.63
N TYR A 74 6.15 0.48 5.58
CA TYR A 74 4.94 1.16 5.13
C TYR A 74 4.61 0.67 3.73
N LEU A 75 3.35 0.34 3.48
CA LEU A 75 2.91 -0.34 2.26
C LEU A 75 1.67 0.34 1.70
N GLY A 76 1.67 0.73 0.43
CA GLY A 76 0.44 1.05 -0.29
C GLY A 76 -0.26 -0.22 -0.78
N ASP A 77 -1.54 -0.37 -0.48
CA ASP A 77 -2.40 -1.44 -1.00
C ASP A 77 -3.57 -0.84 -1.79
N VAL A 78 -3.63 -1.18 -3.07
CA VAL A 78 -4.61 -0.61 -4.00
C VAL A 78 -5.95 -1.28 -3.83
N GLY A 79 -6.97 -0.49 -3.53
CA GLY A 79 -8.35 -0.94 -3.33
C GLY A 79 -9.01 -1.48 -4.59
N GLN A 80 -10.14 -2.17 -4.43
CA GLN A 80 -10.97 -2.61 -5.55
C GLN A 80 -11.90 -1.53 -6.06
N GLY A 81 -12.37 -0.63 -5.19
CA GLY A 81 -13.25 0.44 -5.66
C GLY A 81 -13.57 1.54 -4.69
N THR A 82 -13.62 1.30 -3.37
CA THR A 82 -14.07 2.36 -2.44
C THR A 82 -12.97 3.01 -1.64
N THR A 83 -11.85 2.33 -1.41
CA THR A 83 -10.82 2.84 -0.50
C THR A 83 -9.44 2.40 -0.91
N GLU A 84 -8.53 3.36 -1.05
CA GLU A 84 -7.10 3.13 -1.13
C GLU A 84 -6.49 3.19 0.28
N GLU A 85 -5.46 2.39 0.55
CA GLU A 85 -4.93 2.28 1.91
C GLU A 85 -3.40 2.21 2.00
N VAL A 86 -2.88 2.69 3.13
CA VAL A 86 -1.50 2.50 3.56
C VAL A 86 -1.50 1.62 4.80
N SER A 87 -0.94 0.44 4.66
CA SER A 87 -0.71 -0.53 5.71
C SER A 87 0.65 -0.32 6.38
N PHE A 88 0.76 -0.75 7.63
CA PHE A 88 1.95 -0.62 8.45
C PHE A 88 2.35 -1.98 9.03
N GLN A 89 3.65 -2.21 9.07
CA GLN A 89 4.25 -3.41 9.65
C GLN A 89 5.44 -2.96 10.51
N PRO A 90 5.35 -3.03 11.84
CA PRO A 90 6.46 -2.63 12.69
C PRO A 90 7.64 -3.59 12.53
N VAL A 91 8.86 -3.07 12.61
CA VAL A 91 10.09 -3.89 12.54
C VAL A 91 10.13 -5.00 13.59
N ALA A 92 9.47 -4.77 14.72
CA ALA A 92 9.37 -5.70 15.83
C ALA A 92 8.31 -6.80 15.64
N SER A 93 7.56 -6.75 14.54
CA SER A 93 6.58 -7.78 14.23
C SER A 93 7.25 -9.14 14.00
N ILE A 94 6.55 -10.19 14.42
CA ILE A 94 6.92 -11.58 14.16
C ILE A 94 6.29 -12.14 12.86
N GLY A 95 5.52 -11.33 12.13
CA GLY A 95 4.73 -11.74 10.97
C GLY A 95 3.39 -12.36 11.34
N GLY A 96 2.56 -12.61 10.32
CA GLY A 96 1.23 -13.20 10.43
C GLY A 96 0.08 -12.18 10.43
N GLU A 97 0.36 -10.90 10.21
CA GLU A 97 -0.69 -9.88 10.10
C GLU A 97 -1.65 -10.20 8.96
N ASN A 98 -2.94 -10.14 9.28
CA ASN A 98 -4.04 -10.14 8.31
C ASN A 98 -4.47 -8.70 8.06
N TYR A 99 -4.32 -8.19 6.83
CA TYR A 99 -4.75 -6.84 6.45
C TYR A 99 -6.23 -6.77 6.00
N GLY A 100 -6.93 -7.90 5.97
CA GLY A 100 -8.40 -7.95 5.95
C GLY A 100 -9.07 -8.15 4.58
N TRP A 101 -8.34 -8.01 3.48
CA TRP A 101 -8.83 -8.38 2.15
C TRP A 101 -9.13 -9.89 2.08
N ASP A 102 -10.17 -10.36 1.40
CA ASP A 102 -11.18 -9.68 0.58
C ASP A 102 -12.45 -9.13 1.30
N PRO A 103 -12.84 -9.60 2.51
CA PRO A 103 -14.07 -9.10 3.15
C PRO A 103 -14.03 -7.62 3.54
N CYS A 104 -12.84 -7.07 3.77
CA CYS A 104 -12.61 -5.69 4.15
C CYS A 104 -11.83 -4.92 3.07
N GLU A 105 -12.10 -3.62 2.97
CA GLU A 105 -11.38 -2.67 2.14
C GLU A 105 -11.22 -1.39 2.95
N GLY A 106 -9.99 -1.08 3.37
CA GLY A 106 -9.81 -0.10 4.44
C GLY A 106 -10.41 -0.58 5.76
N PRO A 107 -10.93 0.36 6.58
CA PRO A 107 -11.63 0.00 7.82
C PRO A 107 -13.05 -0.53 7.58
N PHE A 108 -13.52 -0.64 6.33
CA PHE A 108 -14.91 -0.88 5.98
C PHE A 108 -15.13 -2.29 5.41
N ASN A 109 -16.38 -2.76 5.42
CA ASN A 109 -16.74 -3.91 4.59
C ASN A 109 -16.48 -3.54 3.12
N ARG A 110 -15.93 -4.47 2.32
CA ARG A 110 -15.63 -4.23 0.91
C ARG A 110 -16.83 -3.64 0.16
N GLY A 111 -16.61 -2.56 -0.58
CA GLY A 111 -17.65 -1.83 -1.30
C GLY A 111 -18.47 -0.84 -0.46
N ALA A 112 -18.18 -0.70 0.83
CA ALA A 112 -18.72 0.37 1.68
C ALA A 112 -17.70 1.51 1.85
N THR A 113 -18.20 2.72 2.04
CA THR A 113 -17.39 3.94 2.25
C THR A 113 -17.44 4.45 3.70
N ALA A 114 -18.12 3.73 4.59
CA ALA A 114 -18.31 4.10 5.98
C ALA A 114 -18.62 2.88 6.86
N GLY A 115 -18.48 3.05 8.18
CA GLY A 115 -18.74 2.02 9.19
C GLY A 115 -17.48 1.30 9.64
N THR A 116 -17.61 0.01 9.95
CA THR A 116 -16.49 -0.86 10.32
C THR A 116 -16.68 -2.20 9.62
N CYS A 117 -15.59 -2.83 9.20
CA CYS A 117 -15.66 -4.17 8.64
C CYS A 117 -16.08 -5.19 9.71
N THR A 118 -17.14 -5.93 9.43
CA THR A 118 -17.71 -6.97 10.31
C THR A 118 -17.76 -8.33 9.63
N ASN A 119 -17.26 -8.43 8.39
CA ASN A 119 -17.31 -9.64 7.58
C ASN A 119 -16.13 -10.59 7.82
N LEU A 120 -15.27 -10.28 8.80
CA LEU A 120 -14.22 -11.18 9.30
C LEU A 120 -14.59 -11.72 10.67
N THR A 121 -14.26 -12.98 10.89
CA THR A 121 -14.43 -13.68 12.18
C THR A 121 -13.29 -13.39 13.16
N THR A 122 -12.13 -12.95 12.64
CA THR A 122 -10.97 -12.51 13.41
C THR A 122 -10.70 -11.02 13.14
N PRO A 123 -10.18 -10.26 14.13
CA PRO A 123 -9.74 -8.89 13.88
C PRO A 123 -8.65 -8.88 12.81
N HIS A 124 -8.73 -7.91 11.88
CA HIS A 124 -7.65 -7.60 10.95
C HIS A 124 -6.88 -6.37 11.43
N THR A 125 -5.68 -6.21 10.89
CA THR A 125 -4.84 -5.05 11.05
C THR A 125 -5.42 -3.92 10.21
N LEU A 126 -5.86 -2.85 10.86
CA LEU A 126 -6.37 -1.67 10.16
C LEU A 126 -5.23 -0.94 9.45
N PRO A 127 -5.48 -0.32 8.28
CA PRO A 127 -4.51 0.56 7.67
C PRO A 127 -4.28 1.79 8.54
N ILE A 128 -3.06 2.31 8.53
CA ILE A 128 -2.72 3.53 9.26
C ILE A 128 -3.27 4.78 8.55
N LEU A 129 -3.42 4.73 7.24
CA LEU A 129 -3.99 5.82 6.44
C LEU A 129 -4.87 5.19 5.37
N HIS A 130 -5.97 5.84 5.05
CA HIS A 130 -6.84 5.44 3.95
C HIS A 130 -7.54 6.65 3.37
N TYR A 131 -7.97 6.56 2.11
CA TYR A 131 -8.75 7.60 1.47
C TYR A 131 -9.73 7.02 0.46
N ASN A 132 -10.82 7.76 0.21
CA ASN A 132 -11.84 7.36 -0.75
C ASN A 132 -11.28 7.41 -2.18
N SER A 133 -11.51 6.35 -2.96
CA SER A 133 -11.13 6.24 -4.38
C SER A 133 -12.04 7.04 -5.33
N THR A 134 -12.92 7.91 -4.83
CA THR A 134 -13.77 8.77 -5.68
C THR A 134 -12.90 9.81 -6.38
N GLY A 135 -12.70 9.66 -7.69
CA GLY A 135 -11.82 10.51 -8.49
C GLY A 135 -10.33 10.20 -8.33
N ARG A 136 -9.99 9.18 -7.52
CA ARG A 136 -8.66 8.62 -7.29
C ARG A 136 -8.66 7.15 -7.71
N CYS A 137 -7.53 6.46 -7.79
CA CYS A 137 -7.60 5.08 -8.30
C CYS A 137 -6.53 4.12 -7.81
N SER A 138 -5.43 4.61 -7.26
CA SER A 138 -4.31 3.74 -6.93
C SER A 138 -3.35 4.49 -6.03
N VAL A 139 -3.37 4.13 -4.75
CA VAL A 139 -2.26 4.50 -3.86
C VAL A 139 -0.97 3.89 -4.38
N ILE A 140 0.06 4.72 -4.54
CA ILE A 140 1.36 4.27 -5.06
C ILE A 140 2.36 3.89 -3.98
N GLY A 141 1.97 4.01 -2.70
CA GLY A 141 2.87 3.93 -1.55
C GLY A 141 3.62 5.24 -1.33
N GLY A 142 4.69 5.18 -0.54
CA GLY A 142 5.33 6.39 -0.02
C GLY A 142 6.58 6.13 0.82
N TYR A 143 7.12 7.19 1.42
CA TYR A 143 8.29 7.16 2.30
C TYR A 143 8.10 8.01 3.55
N ARG A 144 8.70 7.56 4.66
CA ARG A 144 8.81 8.35 5.89
C ARG A 144 10.02 9.28 5.74
N TYR A 145 9.79 10.60 5.72
CA TYR A 145 10.83 11.58 5.43
C TYR A 145 11.89 11.64 6.54
N ARG A 146 13.16 11.46 6.17
CA ARG A 146 14.32 11.49 7.08
C ARG A 146 15.39 12.50 6.70
N GLY A 147 15.16 13.29 5.65
CA GLY A 147 16.04 14.39 5.26
C GLY A 147 15.97 15.59 6.19
N SER A 148 16.71 16.63 5.83
CA SER A 148 16.85 17.86 6.61
C SER A 148 16.41 19.13 5.87
N SER A 149 16.20 19.04 4.55
CA SER A 149 15.79 20.16 3.70
C SER A 149 14.35 20.59 3.93
N LEU A 150 13.49 19.67 4.38
CA LEU A 150 12.08 19.93 4.68
C LEU A 150 11.84 19.98 6.19
N SER A 151 11.00 20.92 6.67
CA SER A 151 10.45 20.89 8.04
C SER A 151 9.33 19.83 8.19
N ALA A 152 9.60 18.62 7.70
CA ALA A 152 8.67 17.50 7.63
C ALA A 152 9.28 16.20 8.17
N TYR A 153 10.37 16.29 8.95
CA TYR A 153 11.04 15.11 9.53
C TYR A 153 10.04 14.21 10.25
N GLY A 154 10.02 12.93 9.86
CA GLY A 154 9.09 11.95 10.40
C GLY A 154 7.65 12.08 9.94
N LYS A 155 7.35 12.81 8.87
CA LYS A 155 6.07 12.71 8.17
C LYS A 155 6.15 11.65 7.08
N TYR A 156 5.03 11.01 6.76
CA TYR A 156 4.96 10.00 5.69
C TYR A 156 4.36 10.62 4.44
N PHE A 157 5.10 10.64 3.33
CA PHE A 157 4.63 11.16 2.05
C PHE A 157 4.17 9.99 1.20
N TYR A 158 2.94 10.05 0.69
CA TYR A 158 2.35 9.02 -0.16
C TYR A 158 1.48 9.69 -1.23
N GLY A 159 1.10 8.97 -2.27
CA GLY A 159 0.35 9.61 -3.35
C GLY A 159 -0.60 8.70 -4.10
N ASP A 160 -1.37 9.30 -4.99
CA ASP A 160 -2.28 8.63 -5.91
C ASP A 160 -1.82 8.76 -7.35
N TYR A 161 -1.79 7.63 -8.05
CA TYR A 161 -1.36 7.55 -9.44
C TYR A 161 -2.24 8.36 -10.40
N CYS A 162 -3.56 8.31 -10.21
CA CYS A 162 -4.49 8.87 -11.19
C CYS A 162 -4.63 10.38 -11.07
N THR A 163 -4.52 10.93 -9.87
CA THR A 163 -4.70 12.37 -9.65
C THR A 163 -3.41 13.14 -9.60
N GLY A 164 -2.26 12.48 -9.41
CA GLY A 164 -1.01 13.21 -9.19
C GLY A 164 -0.88 13.83 -7.80
N GLU A 165 -1.81 13.50 -6.90
CA GLU A 165 -1.87 14.02 -5.55
C GLU A 165 -0.82 13.38 -4.65
N ILE A 166 -0.15 14.21 -3.86
CA ILE A 166 0.67 13.79 -2.74
C ILE A 166 0.01 14.20 -1.44
N PHE A 167 -0.13 13.23 -0.55
CA PHE A 167 -0.64 13.35 0.79
C PHE A 167 0.50 13.25 1.80
N ILE A 168 0.29 13.87 2.96
CA ILE A 168 1.23 13.81 4.08
C ILE A 168 0.52 13.21 5.29
N GLY A 169 0.98 12.04 5.71
CA GLY A 169 0.58 11.36 6.93
C GLY A 169 1.40 11.87 8.10
N THR A 170 0.72 12.20 9.19
CA THR A 170 1.32 12.55 10.48
C THR A 170 0.91 11.54 11.52
N GLU A 171 1.81 11.24 12.44
CA GLU A 171 1.56 10.32 13.54
C GLU A 171 1.72 11.08 14.86
N THR A 172 0.79 10.86 15.78
CA THR A 172 0.81 11.44 17.12
C THR A 172 0.30 10.41 18.11
N ALA A 173 1.19 9.92 18.97
CA ALA A 173 0.87 8.92 20.00
C ALA A 173 0.18 7.66 19.43
N GLY A 174 0.70 7.13 18.33
CA GLY A 174 0.20 5.97 17.61
C GLY A 174 -0.98 6.24 16.68
N THR A 175 -1.55 7.46 16.71
CA THR A 175 -2.68 7.82 15.84
C THR A 175 -2.18 8.48 14.58
N TRP A 176 -2.56 7.92 13.44
CA TRP A 176 -2.21 8.41 12.12
C TRP A 176 -3.32 9.27 11.53
N ASN A 177 -2.91 10.40 10.93
CA ASN A 177 -3.81 11.33 10.26
C ASN A 177 -3.20 11.75 8.93
N GLY A 178 -3.94 11.56 7.84
CA GLY A 178 -3.60 12.10 6.52
C GLY A 178 -4.07 13.55 6.37
N VAL A 179 -3.44 14.30 5.47
CA VAL A 179 -3.88 15.65 5.10
C VAL A 179 -5.04 15.58 4.10
N VAL A 180 -6.08 16.41 4.33
CA VAL A 180 -7.29 16.48 3.49
C VAL A 180 -7.11 17.37 2.25
N ALA A 181 -6.12 18.26 2.24
CA ALA A 181 -5.73 19.11 1.11
C ALA A 181 -4.37 18.64 0.53
N PRO A 182 -4.36 17.72 -0.44
CA PRO A 182 -3.12 17.20 -1.00
C PRO A 182 -2.36 18.25 -1.80
N ILE A 183 -1.07 18.01 -1.95
CA ILE A 183 -0.19 18.75 -2.84
C ILE A 183 -0.37 18.17 -4.24
N GLN A 184 -0.75 19.00 -5.20
CA GLN A 184 -0.82 18.59 -6.60
C GLN A 184 0.58 18.67 -7.21
N VAL A 185 1.06 17.55 -7.74
CA VAL A 185 2.34 17.49 -8.47
C VAL A 185 2.11 17.63 -9.96
N ASN A 186 1.16 16.85 -10.47
CA ASN A 186 0.76 16.79 -11.85
C ASN A 186 -0.73 16.38 -11.93
N ASP A 187 -1.26 16.23 -13.15
CA ASP A 187 -2.68 15.86 -13.34
C ASP A 187 -2.91 14.34 -13.49
N PHE A 188 -1.84 13.54 -13.54
CA PHE A 188 -1.84 12.07 -13.68
C PHE A 188 -0.40 11.56 -13.69
N GLY A 189 -0.18 10.26 -13.43
CA GLY A 189 1.10 9.62 -13.70
C GLY A 189 2.17 9.90 -12.64
N LEU A 190 1.73 10.06 -11.39
CA LEU A 190 2.62 9.96 -10.24
C LEU A 190 3.07 8.51 -10.11
N PHE A 191 4.26 8.20 -10.61
CA PHE A 191 4.68 6.82 -10.71
C PHE A 191 5.20 6.29 -9.41
N GLY A 192 5.93 7.07 -8.62
CA GLY A 192 6.60 6.55 -7.43
C GLY A 192 7.42 7.62 -6.71
N PHE A 193 8.01 7.19 -5.61
CA PHE A 193 8.92 7.99 -4.80
C PHE A 193 10.30 7.35 -4.78
N GLY A 194 11.32 8.17 -4.56
CA GLY A 194 12.67 7.75 -4.23
C GLY A 194 13.20 8.53 -3.03
N GLU A 195 14.19 7.97 -2.34
CA GLU A 195 14.91 8.60 -1.25
C GLU A 195 16.42 8.52 -1.57
N ASP A 196 17.14 9.63 -1.41
CA ASP A 196 18.60 9.65 -1.58
C ASP A 196 19.34 9.25 -0.29
N VAL A 197 20.68 9.32 -0.32
CA VAL A 197 21.53 8.96 0.83
C VAL A 197 21.35 9.89 2.03
N ASP A 198 20.94 11.13 1.80
CA ASP A 198 20.74 12.17 2.83
C ASP A 198 19.30 12.15 3.38
N GLY A 199 18.42 11.29 2.85
CA GLY A 199 17.03 11.15 3.28
C GLY A 199 16.07 12.14 2.59
N GLU A 200 16.55 12.83 1.56
CA GLU A 200 15.71 13.71 0.75
C GLU A 200 14.86 12.89 -0.21
N LEU A 201 13.63 13.36 -0.42
CA LEU A 201 12.66 12.66 -1.23
C LEU A 201 12.61 13.21 -2.65
N TYR A 202 12.31 12.28 -3.55
CA TYR A 202 12.13 12.50 -4.97
C TYR A 202 10.83 11.86 -5.42
N VAL A 203 10.24 12.41 -6.47
CA VAL A 203 9.02 11.95 -7.10
C VAL A 203 9.29 11.67 -8.57
N ALA A 204 8.89 10.49 -9.03
CA ALA A 204 8.93 10.13 -10.43
C ALA A 204 7.58 10.49 -11.08
N ASP A 205 7.64 11.42 -12.04
CA ASP A 205 6.53 11.82 -12.88
C ASP A 205 6.75 11.23 -14.29
N ALA A 206 5.95 10.23 -14.66
CA ALA A 206 6.08 9.62 -15.98
C ALA A 206 5.26 10.33 -17.07
N ASN A 207 4.37 11.25 -16.71
CA ASN A 207 3.68 12.06 -17.69
C ASN A 207 4.59 13.14 -18.27
N LEU A 208 5.48 13.68 -17.44
CA LEU A 208 6.42 14.72 -17.83
C LEU A 208 7.84 14.19 -18.05
N ASP A 209 8.08 12.88 -17.87
CA ASP A 209 9.40 12.23 -17.90
C ASP A 209 10.41 12.93 -16.97
N GLN A 210 9.98 13.24 -15.74
CA GLN A 210 10.74 14.04 -14.77
C GLN A 210 10.98 13.29 -13.47
N LEU A 211 12.14 13.55 -12.88
CA LEU A 211 12.39 13.29 -11.47
C LEU A 211 12.45 14.62 -10.73
N LEU A 212 11.52 14.77 -9.79
CA LEU A 212 11.29 16.00 -9.07
C LEU A 212 11.76 15.84 -7.63
N ARG A 213 12.62 16.73 -7.14
CA ARG A 213 12.99 16.77 -5.72
C ARG A 213 11.98 17.64 -4.96
N PHE A 214 11.63 17.22 -3.74
CA PHE A 214 10.90 18.09 -2.81
C PHE A 214 11.80 19.26 -2.37
N ASP A 215 11.35 20.49 -2.58
CA ASP A 215 12.02 21.73 -2.18
C ASP A 215 11.06 22.67 -1.41
N PHE A 216 11.60 23.57 -0.60
CA PHE A 216 10.85 24.60 0.14
C PHE A 216 11.46 25.99 -0.03
N PRO A 217 11.13 26.71 -1.11
CA PRO A 217 11.17 28.16 -1.04
C PRO A 217 9.92 28.60 -0.26
N ASP A 218 10.13 29.08 0.97
CA ASP A 218 9.13 29.82 1.74
C ASP A 218 7.89 29.02 2.21
N SER A 219 8.10 27.87 2.84
CA SER A 219 7.05 27.02 3.47
C SER A 219 6.05 26.36 2.52
N VAL A 220 6.27 26.46 1.21
CA VAL A 220 5.53 25.73 0.18
C VAL A 220 6.40 24.60 -0.36
N VAL A 221 5.87 23.38 -0.36
CA VAL A 221 6.50 22.27 -1.09
C VAL A 221 6.41 22.58 -2.58
N LEU A 222 7.56 22.79 -3.21
CA LEU A 222 7.68 22.87 -4.65
C LEU A 222 8.54 21.71 -5.16
N PHE A 223 8.33 21.37 -6.42
CA PHE A 223 9.09 20.36 -7.11
C PHE A 223 10.12 21.06 -7.99
N ASN A 224 11.39 20.77 -7.77
CA ASN A 224 12.45 21.26 -8.65
C ASN A 224 12.98 20.13 -9.53
N ASN A 225 13.21 20.43 -10.81
CA ASN A 225 13.79 19.50 -11.76
C ASN A 225 15.30 19.43 -11.56
N GLY A 226 15.84 18.22 -11.37
CA GLY A 226 17.27 17.96 -11.54
C GLY A 226 17.98 17.34 -10.33
N PHE A 227 19.00 16.55 -10.64
CA PHE A 227 20.11 16.23 -9.75
C PHE A 227 21.16 17.33 -9.96
N GLU A 228 21.16 18.36 -9.11
CA GLU A 228 22.35 19.23 -8.96
C GLU A 228 23.24 18.71 -7.84
#